data_AF-A0A6C9QBT0-F1
#
_entry.id   AF-A0A6C9QBT0-F1
#
_cell.length_a   1.000
_cell.length_b   1.000
_cell.length_c   1.000
_cell.angle_alpha   90.00
_cell.angle_beta   90.00
_cell.angle_gamma   90.00
#
_symmetry.space_group_name_H-M   'P 1'
#
loop_
_entity.id
_entity.type
_entity.pdbx_description
1 polymer ?
#
loop_
_entity_poly.entity_id
_entity_poly.type
_entity_poly.pdbx_seq_one_letter_code
_entity_poly.pdbx_strand_id
1 'polypeptide(L)'
;MAIALIATIFGPDTGNVGWILLAMVIGGAIGIRLAKKVEMTEMPELVAILHSFVGLAAVLVGFNSYLHHDAGMAPILVNIHLTEVFLGIFIGAVTFTG
;
A
#
# COMPACT_ATOMS: atom_id res chain seq x y z
N MET A 1 12.04 7.15 0.11
CA MET A 1 10.59 7.33 -0.12
C MET A 1 10.24 8.60 -0.89
N ALA A 2 10.70 9.80 -0.49
CA ALA A 2 10.31 11.06 -1.16
C ALA A 2 10.52 11.05 -2.68
N ILE A 3 11.67 10.57 -3.17
CA ILE A 3 11.95 10.49 -4.62
C ILE A 3 10.94 9.59 -5.35
N ALA A 4 10.61 8.42 -4.79
CA ALA A 4 9.65 7.50 -5.39
C ALA A 4 8.25 8.13 -5.49
N LEU A 5 7.80 8.79 -4.41
CA LEU A 5 6.50 9.48 -4.39
C LEU A 5 6.43 10.59 -5.45
N ILE A 6 7.49 11.39 -5.58
CA ILE A 6 7.58 12.44 -6.59
C ILE A 6 7.54 11.81 -7.98
N ALA A 7 8.37 10.80 -8.25
CA ALA A 7 8.40 10.13 -9.54
C ALA A 7 7.04 9.54 -9.94
N THR A 8 6.33 8.91 -9.00
CA THR A 8 4.99 8.36 -9.25
C THR A 8 3.96 9.47 -9.50
N ILE A 9 3.90 10.51 -8.67
CA ILE A 9 2.89 11.59 -8.79
C ILE A 9 3.03 12.35 -10.12
N PHE A 10 4.25 12.56 -10.60
CA PHE A 10 4.51 13.24 -11.87
C PHE A 10 4.53 12.29 -13.09
N GLY A 11 4.18 11.02 -12.90
CA GLY A 11 4.07 10.04 -13.99
C GLY A 11 2.88 10.33 -14.92
N PRO A 12 2.97 9.95 -16.21
CA PRO A 12 1.98 10.29 -17.24
C PRO A 12 0.58 9.71 -16.99
N ASP A 13 0.50 8.57 -16.31
CA ASP A 13 -0.77 7.85 -16.07
C ASP A 13 -1.42 8.20 -14.72
N THR A 14 -0.90 9.21 -14.01
CA THR A 14 -1.41 9.56 -12.68
C THR A 14 -2.63 10.48 -12.77
N GLY A 15 -3.79 9.91 -12.45
CA GLY A 15 -5.03 10.66 -12.25
C GLY A 15 -5.25 11.09 -10.80
N ASN A 16 -6.21 12.01 -10.59
CA ASN A 16 -6.76 12.33 -9.26
C ASN A 16 -5.73 12.70 -8.17
N VAL A 17 -4.66 13.40 -8.55
CA VAL A 17 -3.56 13.79 -7.64
C VAL A 17 -4.04 14.49 -6.37
N GLY A 18 -5.12 15.28 -6.44
CA GLY A 18 -5.70 15.93 -5.25
C GLY A 18 -6.13 14.94 -4.16
N TRP A 19 -6.73 13.81 -4.54
CA TRP A 19 -7.12 12.75 -3.59
C TRP A 19 -5.92 12.01 -3.03
N ILE A 20 -4.90 11.76 -3.86
CA ILE A 20 -3.64 11.14 -3.43
C ILE A 20 -2.97 12.01 -2.36
N LEU A 21 -2.80 13.30 -2.63
CA LEU A 21 -2.18 14.24 -1.69
C LEU A 21 -2.99 14.35 -0.39
N LEU A 22 -4.32 14.40 -0.47
CA LEU A 22 -5.17 14.44 0.71
C LEU A 22 -4.98 13.20 1.59
N ALA A 23 -5.03 12.00 1.00
CA ALA A 23 -4.83 10.75 1.71
C ALA A 23 -3.43 10.67 2.34
N MET A 24 -2.39 11.10 1.61
CA MET A 24 -1.02 11.15 2.11
C MET A 24 -0.86 12.08 3.31
N VAL A 25 -1.45 13.28 3.25
CA VAL A 25 -1.40 14.25 4.35
C VAL A 25 -2.11 13.69 5.59
N ILE A 26 -3.29 13.10 5.42
CA ILE A 26 -4.04 12.51 6.53
C ILE A 26 -3.26 11.35 7.16
N GLY A 27 -2.82 10.37 6.37
CA GLY A 27 -2.07 9.22 6.86
C GLY A 27 -0.74 9.61 7.50
N GLY A 28 0.01 10.52 6.86
CA GLY A 28 1.27 11.04 7.38
C GLY A 28 1.11 11.82 8.68
N ALA A 29 0.09 12.66 8.79
CA ALA A 29 -0.18 13.43 10.01
C ALA A 29 -0.55 12.51 11.19
N ILE A 30 -1.39 11.50 10.97
CA ILE A 30 -1.76 10.51 11.99
C ILE A 30 -0.52 9.72 12.43
N GLY A 31 0.27 9.22 11.48
CA GLY A 31 1.49 8.45 11.76
C GLY A 31 2.52 9.26 12.56
N ILE A 32 2.78 10.51 12.17
CA ILE A 32 3.69 11.40 12.91
C ILE A 32 3.18 11.68 14.32
N ARG A 33 1.87 11.87 14.49
CA ARG A 33 1.29 12.17 15.81
C ARG A 33 1.36 10.98 16.76
N LEU A 34 1.10 9.77 16.26
CA LEU A 34 1.27 8.54 17.04
C LEU A 34 2.75 8.33 17.41
N ALA A 35 3.66 8.42 16.43
CA ALA A 35 5.09 8.23 16.67
C ALA A 35 5.71 9.19 17.68
N LYS A 36 5.18 10.41 17.80
CA LYS A 36 5.65 11.40 18.80
C LYS A 36 5.10 11.19 20.20
N LYS A 37 4.03 10.41 20.37
CA LYS A 37 3.30 10.29 21.64
C LYS A 37 3.66 9.00 22.39
N VAL A 38 4.06 7.95 21.68
CA VAL A 38 4.34 6.63 22.25
C VAL A 38 5.67 6.64 23.02
N GLU A 39 5.70 5.98 24.17
CA GLU A 39 6.90 5.84 24.99
C GLU A 39 7.91 4.88 24.35
N MET A 40 9.20 5.03 24.65
CA MET A 40 10.24 4.19 24.05
C MET A 40 10.11 2.70 24.42
N THR A 41 9.37 2.37 25.48
CA THR A 41 9.04 1.01 25.93
C THR A 41 7.97 0.33 25.05
N GLU A 42 7.07 1.12 24.47
CA GLU A 42 5.95 0.67 23.63
C GLU A 42 6.30 0.69 22.13
N MET A 43 7.56 1.00 21.79
CA MET A 43 8.04 0.99 20.40
C MET A 43 7.74 -0.33 19.65
N PRO A 44 7.84 -1.53 20.27
CA PRO A 44 7.46 -2.76 19.58
C PRO A 44 5.99 -2.78 19.12
N GLU A 45 5.07 -2.26 19.93
CA GLU A 45 3.64 -2.25 19.60
C GLU A 45 3.32 -1.23 18.49
N LEU A 46 3.94 -0.05 18.55
CA LEU A 46 3.81 0.95 17.50
C LEU A 46 4.35 0.42 16.16
N VAL A 47 5.46 -0.31 16.17
CA VAL A 47 6.01 -0.91 14.94
C VAL A 47 5.06 -1.99 14.41
N ALA A 48 4.49 -2.84 15.26
CA ALA A 48 3.56 -3.89 14.87
C ALA A 48 2.31 -3.30 14.17
N ILE A 49 1.68 -2.28 14.77
CA ILE A 49 0.49 -1.66 14.18
C ILE A 49 0.80 -0.89 12.88
N LEU A 50 1.97 -0.24 12.78
CA LEU A 50 2.37 0.41 11.54
C LEU A 50 2.63 -0.61 10.42
N HIS A 51 3.16 -1.79 10.76
CA HIS A 51 3.39 -2.85 9.80
C HIS A 51 2.09 -3.52 9.35
N SER A 52 1.10 -3.67 10.24
CA SER A 52 -0.21 -4.20 9.85
C SER A 52 -0.88 -3.31 8.80
N PHE A 53 -0.76 -1.98 8.90
CA PHE A 53 -1.24 -1.06 7.86
C PHE A 53 -0.55 -1.24 6.49
N VAL A 54 0.72 -1.67 6.47
CA VAL A 54 1.40 -2.03 5.21
C VAL A 54 0.74 -3.28 4.59
N GLY A 55 0.40 -4.26 5.42
CA GLY A 55 -0.34 -5.45 4.99
C GLY A 55 -1.72 -5.10 4.41
N LEU A 56 -2.49 -4.25 5.10
CA LEU A 56 -3.79 -3.79 4.60
C LEU A 56 -3.67 -3.02 3.28
N ALA A 57 -2.66 -2.16 3.14
CA ALA A 57 -2.40 -1.46 1.88
C ALA A 57 -2.11 -2.42 0.72
N ALA A 58 -1.30 -3.47 0.96
CA ALA A 58 -1.02 -4.49 -0.04
C ALA A 58 -2.29 -5.24 -0.47
N VAL A 59 -3.18 -5.57 0.48
CA VAL A 59 -4.47 -6.21 0.18
C VAL A 59 -5.35 -5.32 -0.70
N LEU A 60 -5.51 -4.04 -0.33
CA LEU A 60 -6.36 -3.10 -1.07
C LEU A 60 -5.82 -2.85 -2.49
N VAL A 61 -4.50 -2.69 -2.64
CA VAL A 61 -3.86 -2.52 -3.95
C VAL A 61 -3.98 -3.78 -4.80
N GLY A 62 -3.79 -4.97 -4.19
CA GLY A 62 -3.95 -6.24 -4.90
C GLY A 62 -5.37 -6.44 -5.43
N PHE A 63 -6.40 -6.15 -4.63
CA PHE A 63 -7.79 -6.20 -5.10
C PHE A 63 -8.06 -5.18 -6.22
N ASN A 64 -7.53 -3.96 -6.11
CA ASN A 64 -7.68 -2.97 -7.17
C ASN A 64 -7.04 -3.44 -8.48
N SER A 65 -5.83 -4.02 -8.41
CA SER A 65 -5.11 -4.58 -9.53
C SER A 65 -5.85 -5.76 -10.18
N TYR A 66 -6.42 -6.66 -9.37
CA TYR A 66 -7.23 -7.77 -9.86
C TYR A 66 -8.44 -7.29 -10.68
N LEU A 67 -9.11 -6.24 -10.21
CA LEU A 67 -10.31 -5.70 -10.86
C LEU A 67 -10.02 -4.92 -12.14
N HIS A 68 -8.81 -4.38 -12.31
CA HIS A 68 -8.41 -3.53 -13.44
C HIS A 68 -7.41 -4.19 -14.39
N HIS A 69 -7.33 -5.53 -14.44
CA HIS A 69 -6.38 -6.19 -15.33
C HIS A 69 -6.79 -6.04 -16.81
N ASP A 70 -5.80 -5.83 -17.69
CA ASP A 70 -6.05 -5.47 -19.10
C ASP A 70 -6.70 -6.59 -19.93
N ALA A 71 -7.75 -6.24 -20.68
CA ALA A 71 -8.48 -7.14 -21.57
C ALA A 71 -7.75 -7.29 -22.92
N GLY A 72 -6.58 -7.91 -22.89
CA GLY A 72 -5.75 -8.11 -24.09
C GLY A 72 -4.39 -8.75 -23.84
N MET A 73 -4.06 -9.08 -22.60
CA MET A 73 -2.79 -9.74 -22.26
C MET A 73 -2.71 -11.16 -22.81
N ALA A 74 -1.51 -11.57 -23.22
CA ALA A 74 -1.25 -12.97 -23.55
C ALA A 74 -1.51 -13.86 -22.32
N PRO A 75 -1.99 -15.10 -22.50
CA PRO A 75 -2.38 -15.98 -21.38
C PRO A 75 -1.32 -16.17 -20.31
N ILE A 76 -0.03 -16.17 -20.68
CA ILE A 76 1.06 -16.32 -19.72
C ILE A 76 1.25 -15.09 -18.83
N LEU A 77 1.05 -13.87 -19.37
CA LEU A 77 1.12 -12.65 -18.56
C LEU A 77 -0.03 -12.59 -17.56
N VAL A 78 -1.23 -13.03 -17.97
CA VAL A 78 -2.39 -13.12 -17.06
C VAL A 78 -2.07 -14.06 -15.90
N ASN A 79 -1.53 -15.25 -16.17
CA ASN A 79 -1.18 -16.20 -15.12
C ASN A 79 -0.12 -15.64 -14.15
N ILE A 80 0.91 -14.95 -14.66
CA ILE A 80 1.94 -14.31 -13.83
C ILE A 80 1.29 -13.24 -12.96
N HIS A 81 0.48 -12.36 -13.57
CA HIS A 81 -0.20 -11.27 -12.86
C HIS A 81 -1.11 -11.79 -11.75
N LEU A 82 -1.96 -12.79 -12.05
CA LEU A 82 -2.85 -13.39 -11.05
C LEU A 82 -2.07 -14.07 -9.92
N THR A 83 -0.94 -14.70 -10.22
CA THR A 83 -0.07 -15.31 -9.20
C THR A 83 0.54 -14.23 -8.30
N GLU A 84 1.05 -13.14 -8.88
CA GLU A 84 1.62 -12.02 -8.13
C GLU A 84 0.56 -11.36 -7.23
N VAL A 85 -0.62 -11.08 -7.78
CA VAL A 85 -1.74 -10.50 -7.03
C VAL A 85 -2.17 -11.43 -5.89
N PHE A 86 -2.28 -12.74 -6.14
CA PHE A 86 -2.60 -13.71 -5.10
C PHE A 86 -1.58 -13.71 -3.96
N LEU A 87 -0.28 -13.79 -4.29
CA LEU A 87 0.78 -13.77 -3.29
C LEU A 87 0.79 -12.45 -2.50
N GLY A 88 0.63 -11.31 -3.19
CA GLY A 88 0.58 -9.99 -2.57
C GLY A 88 -0.58 -9.86 -1.58
N ILE A 89 -1.79 -10.27 -1.97
CA ILE A 89 -2.96 -10.25 -1.09
C ILE A 89 -2.78 -11.22 0.08
N PHE A 90 -2.31 -12.45 -0.17
CA PHE A 90 -2.13 -13.45 0.88
C PHE A 90 -1.12 -13.00 1.94
N ILE A 91 0.07 -12.56 1.52
CA ILE A 91 1.11 -12.07 2.42
C ILE A 91 0.60 -10.82 3.16
N GLY A 92 -0.01 -9.88 2.44
CA GLY A 92 -0.57 -8.66 3.04
C GLY A 92 -1.64 -8.95 4.10
N ALA A 93 -2.53 -9.91 3.84
CA ALA A 93 -3.56 -10.30 4.79
C ALA A 93 -2.97 -10.93 6.05
N VAL A 94 -2.00 -11.85 5.90
CA VAL A 94 -1.29 -12.46 7.04
C VAL A 94 -0.59 -11.38 7.86
N THR A 95 0.12 -10.44 7.22
CA THR A 95 0.78 -9.31 7.88
C THR A 95 -0.20 -8.37 8.59
N PHE A 96 -1.41 -8.19 8.06
CA PHE A 96 -2.41 -7.35 8.71
C PHE A 96 -2.99 -8.00 9.96
N THR A 97 -3.18 -9.32 9.94
CA THR A 97 -3.79 -10.07 11.05
C THR A 97 -2.82 -10.53 12.13
N GLY A 98 -1.52 -10.58 11.83
CA GLY A 98 -0.46 -11.00 12.75
C GLY A 98 0.11 -9.84 13.54
#